data_AF-A0A834XPW9-F1
#
_entry.id   AF-A0A834XPW9-F1
#
_cell.length_a   1.000
_cell.length_b   1.000
_cell.length_c   1.000
_cell.angle_alpha   90.00
_cell.angle_beta   90.00
_cell.angle_gamma   90.00
#
_symmetry.space_group_name_H-M   'P 1'
#
loop_
_entity.id
_entity.type
_entity.pdbx_description
1 polymer ?
#
loop_
_entity_poly.entity_id
_entity_poly.type
_entity_poly.pdbx_seq_one_letter_code
_entity_poly.pdbx_strand_id
1 'polypeptide(L)'
;MKYFAAGEEKIIEDSCLKCIHEGSSKCSNEFPNNSISRGPFYISREYWIESGINQGTDFEPCVDNYKCASEVVRQYVVKHTISNLPNTDYALCYEFGKVHGHAVIDKFDDNRYQTAEEKIIKDTCLTCIHEASSKCSNIFPKNSLSRGPFYISREYWIKSGINQEIDFESCVDDNYQCASEVVRKYVVKHTKSNLPNSDYALCYEFGKVHGRAVINKFNVNRYHSFYCYYEMFNNCYIQALKDTLEKMRFNARPRWG
;
A
#
# COMPACT_ATOMS: atom_id res chain seq x y z
N MET A 1 -3.54 27.67 -11.36
CA MET A 1 -3.42 26.81 -10.16
C MET A 1 -4.46 27.29 -9.16
N LYS A 2 -5.51 26.50 -8.92
CA LYS A 2 -6.49 26.79 -7.87
C LYS A 2 -5.97 26.15 -6.58
N TYR A 3 -5.75 26.96 -5.56
CA TYR A 3 -5.46 26.47 -4.22
C TYR A 3 -6.78 26.31 -3.49
N PHE A 4 -7.06 25.11 -2.98
CA PHE A 4 -8.25 24.91 -2.15
C PHE A 4 -8.05 25.61 -0.80
N ALA A 5 -9.04 26.40 -0.39
CA ALA A 5 -9.04 27.12 0.88
C ALA A 5 -9.30 26.16 2.05
N ALA A 6 -8.82 26.52 3.25
CA ALA A 6 -9.11 25.76 4.46
C ALA A 6 -10.63 25.76 4.71
N GLY A 7 -11.28 24.62 4.51
CA GLY A 7 -12.73 24.45 4.63
C GLY A 7 -13.44 23.92 3.39
N GLU A 8 -12.74 23.74 2.26
CA GLU A 8 -13.32 23.06 1.09
C GLU A 8 -13.32 21.53 1.27
N GLU A 9 -14.47 20.92 1.01
CA GLU A 9 -14.66 19.47 0.99
C GLU A 9 -13.76 18.87 -0.09
N LYS A 10 -12.85 17.95 0.30
CA LYS A 10 -11.96 17.27 -0.65
C LYS A 10 -12.76 16.26 -1.46
N ILE A 11 -13.28 16.68 -2.61
CA ILE A 11 -14.08 15.84 -3.49
C ILE A 11 -13.17 15.17 -4.53
N ILE A 12 -13.37 13.88 -4.81
CA ILE A 12 -12.72 13.23 -5.95
C ILE A 12 -13.33 13.75 -7.25
N GLU A 13 -12.49 14.32 -8.11
CA GLU A 13 -12.87 14.70 -9.46
C GLU A 13 -13.21 13.47 -10.33
N ASP A 14 -14.12 13.67 -11.29
CA ASP A 14 -14.53 12.61 -12.23
C ASP A 14 -13.36 12.07 -13.06
N SER A 15 -12.35 12.91 -13.32
CA SER A 15 -11.09 12.52 -13.98
C SER A 15 -10.38 11.40 -13.21
N CYS A 16 -10.33 11.51 -11.88
CA CYS A 16 -9.75 10.50 -11.02
C CYS A 16 -10.62 9.25 -10.91
N LEU A 17 -11.94 9.42 -10.78
CA LEU A 17 -12.87 8.29 -10.77
C LEU A 17 -12.78 7.48 -12.06
N LYS A 18 -12.55 8.13 -13.20
CA LYS A 18 -12.30 7.42 -14.45
C LYS A 18 -11.07 6.52 -14.36
N CYS A 19 -9.95 7.00 -13.79
CA CYS A 19 -8.77 6.18 -13.58
C CYS A 19 -9.03 5.02 -12.60
N ILE A 20 -9.78 5.25 -11.53
CA ILE A 20 -10.15 4.21 -10.57
C ILE A 20 -11.06 3.16 -11.24
N HIS A 21 -12.01 3.58 -12.07
CA HIS A 21 -12.86 2.70 -12.88
C HIS A 21 -12.04 1.86 -13.86
N GLU A 22 -11.14 2.49 -14.62
CA GLU A 22 -10.22 1.81 -15.54
C GLU A 22 -9.33 0.80 -14.80
N GLY A 23 -8.79 1.18 -13.64
CA GLY A 23 -7.96 0.30 -12.82
C GLY A 23 -8.74 -0.85 -12.17
N SER A 24 -10.02 -0.61 -11.84
CA SER A 24 -10.90 -1.60 -11.23
C SER A 24 -11.37 -2.60 -12.26
N SER A 25 -12.21 -2.18 -13.21
CA SER A 25 -12.93 -3.07 -14.13
C SER A 25 -12.45 -3.01 -15.58
N LYS A 26 -11.39 -2.23 -15.88
CA LYS A 26 -11.04 -1.85 -17.27
C LYS A 26 -12.20 -1.21 -18.02
N CYS A 27 -13.00 -0.44 -17.30
CA CYS A 27 -14.27 0.10 -17.81
C CYS A 27 -15.29 -0.94 -18.25
N SER A 28 -15.19 -2.18 -17.77
CA SER A 28 -16.22 -3.19 -17.95
C SER A 28 -17.41 -2.92 -17.03
N ASN A 29 -18.61 -3.11 -17.58
CA ASN A 29 -19.86 -3.20 -16.82
C ASN A 29 -20.28 -4.67 -16.59
N GLU A 30 -19.53 -5.63 -17.12
CA GLU A 30 -19.79 -7.06 -16.99
C GLU A 30 -19.00 -7.63 -15.81
N PHE A 31 -19.72 -8.31 -14.90
CA PHE A 31 -19.14 -8.91 -13.69
C PHE A 31 -19.58 -10.36 -13.54
N PRO A 32 -18.76 -11.23 -12.92
CA PRO A 32 -19.17 -12.58 -12.59
C PRO A 32 -20.39 -12.55 -11.66
N ASN A 33 -21.48 -13.18 -12.07
CA ASN A 33 -22.59 -13.50 -11.17
C ASN A 33 -22.00 -14.33 -10.01
N ASN A 34 -21.99 -13.78 -8.79
CA ASN A 34 -21.41 -14.33 -7.53
C ASN A 34 -20.06 -13.76 -7.06
N SER A 35 -19.60 -12.61 -7.57
CA SER A 35 -18.46 -11.92 -6.96
C SER A 35 -18.85 -11.20 -5.65
N ILE A 36 -18.00 -11.30 -4.63
CA ILE A 36 -18.13 -10.60 -3.32
C ILE A 36 -18.08 -9.07 -3.50
N SER A 37 -17.41 -8.63 -4.57
CA SER A 37 -17.29 -7.23 -5.00
C SER A 37 -17.94 -7.05 -6.37
N ARG A 38 -18.66 -5.96 -6.61
CA ARG A 38 -19.45 -5.74 -7.84
C ARG A 38 -19.35 -4.32 -8.37
N GLY A 39 -19.83 -4.14 -9.60
CA GLY A 39 -19.97 -2.83 -10.22
C GLY A 39 -18.66 -2.24 -10.75
N PRO A 40 -18.73 -1.08 -11.40
CA PRO A 40 -17.59 -0.45 -12.11
C PRO A 40 -16.35 -0.25 -11.24
N PHE A 41 -16.52 -0.19 -9.91
CA PHE A 41 -15.42 0.02 -8.98
C PHE A 41 -15.08 -1.21 -8.13
N TYR A 42 -15.62 -2.40 -8.41
CA TYR A 42 -15.45 -3.60 -7.57
C TYR A 42 -15.73 -3.33 -6.08
N ILE A 43 -16.89 -2.75 -5.78
CA ILE A 43 -17.31 -2.38 -4.43
C ILE A 43 -17.87 -3.62 -3.72
N SER A 44 -17.40 -3.89 -2.49
CA SER A 44 -17.96 -4.92 -1.61
C SER A 44 -19.09 -4.37 -0.73
N ARG A 45 -19.90 -5.25 -0.14
CA ARG A 45 -21.01 -4.84 0.74
C ARG A 45 -20.54 -4.05 1.95
N GLU A 46 -19.40 -4.42 2.52
CA GLU A 46 -18.79 -3.74 3.66
C GLU A 46 -18.23 -2.38 3.27
N TYR A 47 -17.56 -2.26 2.11
CA TYR A 47 -17.12 -0.97 1.56
C TYR A 47 -18.33 -0.02 1.43
N TRP A 48 -19.43 -0.53 0.87
CA TRP A 48 -20.66 0.22 0.72
C TRP A 48 -21.27 0.66 2.07
N ILE A 49 -21.33 -0.24 3.06
CA ILE A 49 -21.80 0.09 4.42
C ILE A 49 -20.90 1.16 5.06
N GLU A 50 -19.58 0.99 4.97
CA GLU A 50 -18.61 1.90 5.56
C GLU A 50 -18.60 3.29 4.91
N SER A 51 -19.00 3.38 3.64
CA SER A 51 -19.19 4.67 2.95
C SER A 51 -20.33 5.51 3.55
N GLY A 52 -21.32 4.89 4.19
CA GLY A 52 -22.48 5.57 4.76
C GLY A 52 -23.62 5.89 3.78
N ILE A 53 -23.50 5.50 2.50
CA ILE A 53 -24.56 5.68 1.47
C ILE A 53 -25.69 4.64 1.60
N ASN A 54 -25.54 3.68 2.50
CA ASN A 54 -26.47 2.57 2.70
C ASN A 54 -27.85 2.95 3.28
N GLN A 55 -28.15 4.24 3.45
CA GLN A 55 -29.47 4.69 3.90
C GLN A 55 -30.43 4.79 2.71
N GLY A 56 -31.38 3.85 2.63
CA GLY A 56 -32.50 3.90 1.67
C GLY A 56 -32.17 3.41 0.26
N THR A 57 -31.02 2.78 0.05
CA THR A 57 -30.69 2.08 -1.19
C THR A 57 -30.27 0.65 -0.89
N ASP A 58 -30.57 -0.28 -1.79
CA ASP A 58 -30.04 -1.64 -1.72
C ASP A 58 -28.62 -1.68 -2.30
N PHE A 59 -27.79 -2.58 -1.78
CA PHE A 59 -26.39 -2.72 -2.20
C PHE A 59 -26.27 -2.94 -3.71
N GLU A 60 -26.89 -3.99 -4.24
CA GLU A 60 -26.75 -4.41 -5.63
C GLU A 60 -27.20 -3.33 -6.63
N PRO A 61 -28.41 -2.74 -6.52
CA PRO A 61 -28.83 -1.66 -7.41
C PRO A 61 -27.95 -0.41 -7.34
N CYS A 62 -27.36 -0.12 -6.17
CA CYS A 62 -26.45 1.02 -6.04
C CYS A 62 -25.09 0.72 -6.68
N VAL A 63 -24.43 -0.38 -6.31
CA VAL A 63 -23.06 -0.62 -6.78
C VAL A 63 -23.00 -0.97 -8.26
N ASP A 64 -24.06 -1.51 -8.84
CA ASP A 64 -24.14 -1.75 -10.29
C ASP A 64 -24.45 -0.46 -11.09
N ASN A 65 -24.91 0.60 -10.42
CA ASN A 65 -25.17 1.90 -11.04
C ASN A 65 -23.93 2.80 -10.94
N TYR A 66 -23.33 3.19 -12.08
CA TYR A 66 -22.12 4.02 -12.09
C TYR A 66 -22.21 5.29 -11.23
N LYS A 67 -23.36 5.98 -11.25
CA LYS A 67 -23.55 7.21 -10.47
C LYS A 67 -23.54 6.92 -8.97
N CYS A 68 -24.30 5.92 -8.51
CA CYS A 68 -24.33 5.56 -7.09
C CYS A 68 -22.98 4.96 -6.65
N ALA A 69 -22.41 4.05 -7.43
CA ALA A 69 -21.11 3.45 -7.17
C ALA A 69 -19.98 4.50 -7.09
N SER A 70 -19.99 5.53 -7.95
CA SER A 70 -19.03 6.62 -7.88
C SER A 70 -19.11 7.38 -6.57
N GLU A 71 -20.33 7.61 -6.07
CA GLU A 71 -20.56 8.32 -4.81
C GLU A 71 -20.12 7.47 -3.61
N VAL A 72 -20.32 6.16 -3.67
CA VAL A 72 -19.83 5.23 -2.66
C VAL A 72 -18.32 5.30 -2.55
N VAL A 73 -17.61 5.31 -3.69
CA VAL A 73 -16.15 5.49 -3.71
C VAL A 73 -15.77 6.83 -3.11
N ARG A 74 -16.40 7.94 -3.53
CA ARG A 74 -16.11 9.29 -2.99
C ARG A 74 -16.26 9.35 -1.47
N GLN A 75 -17.37 8.86 -0.92
CA GLN A 75 -17.62 8.92 0.52
C GLN A 75 -16.64 8.03 1.29
N TYR A 76 -16.40 6.81 0.80
CA TYR A 76 -15.50 5.86 1.46
C TYR A 76 -14.07 6.39 1.55
N VAL A 77 -13.50 6.81 0.42
CA VAL A 77 -12.13 7.28 0.37
C VAL A 77 -11.96 8.59 1.12
N VAL A 78 -12.90 9.53 1.07
CA VAL A 78 -12.85 10.77 1.88
C VAL A 78 -12.79 10.43 3.36
N LYS A 79 -13.64 9.50 3.82
CA LYS A 79 -13.69 9.04 5.21
C LYS A 79 -12.41 8.34 5.67
N HIS A 80 -11.76 7.59 4.78
CA HIS A 80 -10.61 6.74 5.13
C HIS A 80 -9.25 7.31 4.72
N THR A 81 -9.21 8.50 4.10
CA THR A 81 -7.95 9.16 3.75
C THR A 81 -7.48 10.11 4.85
N ILE A 82 -6.16 10.27 4.96
CA ILE A 82 -5.51 11.08 6.00
C ILE A 82 -5.77 12.57 5.74
N SER A 83 -6.03 13.35 6.79
CA SER A 83 -6.35 14.79 6.73
C SER A 83 -5.29 15.67 6.04
N ASN A 84 -4.04 15.21 5.94
CA ASN A 84 -2.90 15.98 5.42
C ASN A 84 -2.52 15.64 3.96
N LEU A 85 -3.52 15.44 3.08
CA LEU A 85 -3.25 15.24 1.66
C LEU A 85 -2.70 16.52 0.99
N PRO A 86 -1.71 16.40 0.09
CA PRO A 86 -1.29 17.51 -0.76
C PRO A 86 -2.44 18.04 -1.62
N ASN A 87 -2.45 19.36 -1.81
CA ASN A 87 -3.52 20.09 -2.49
C ASN A 87 -3.36 20.08 -4.03
N THR A 88 -2.95 18.95 -4.61
CA THR A 88 -2.92 18.79 -6.07
C THR A 88 -3.81 17.62 -6.47
N ASP A 89 -4.57 17.81 -7.55
CA ASP A 89 -5.58 16.86 -8.02
C ASP A 89 -4.97 15.48 -8.33
N TYR A 90 -3.71 15.45 -8.80
CA TYR A 90 -2.97 14.22 -9.08
C TYR A 90 -2.57 13.45 -7.81
N ALA A 91 -1.98 14.13 -6.82
CA ALA A 91 -1.53 13.47 -5.60
C ALA A 91 -2.72 13.05 -4.72
N LEU A 92 -3.81 13.82 -4.79
CA LEU A 92 -5.09 13.47 -4.20
C LEU A 92 -5.68 12.20 -4.85
N CYS A 93 -5.69 12.14 -6.19
CA CYS A 93 -6.17 10.97 -6.92
C CYS A 93 -5.35 9.71 -6.64
N TYR A 94 -4.03 9.85 -6.58
CA TYR A 94 -3.14 8.73 -6.26
C TYR A 94 -3.42 8.13 -4.88
N GLU A 95 -3.58 8.97 -3.86
CA GLU A 95 -3.89 8.48 -2.51
C GLU A 95 -5.29 7.88 -2.43
N PHE A 96 -6.28 8.44 -3.13
CA PHE A 96 -7.61 7.86 -3.20
C PHE A 96 -7.67 6.53 -3.96
N GLY A 97 -6.93 6.42 -5.07
CA GLY A 97 -6.78 5.17 -5.81
C GLY A 97 -6.14 4.07 -4.97
N LYS A 98 -5.21 4.42 -4.07
CA LYS A 98 -4.62 3.48 -3.10
C LYS A 98 -5.62 3.01 -2.08
N VAL A 99 -6.36 3.91 -1.44
CA VAL A 99 -7.39 3.55 -0.45
C VAL A 99 -8.45 2.65 -1.08
N HIS A 100 -8.90 3.00 -2.29
CA HIS A 100 -9.83 2.16 -3.06
C HIS A 100 -9.22 0.78 -3.37
N GLY A 101 -8.01 0.75 -3.93
CA GLY A 101 -7.32 -0.50 -4.28
C GLY A 101 -7.10 -1.41 -3.08
N HIS A 102 -6.75 -0.87 -1.90
CA HIS A 102 -6.60 -1.65 -0.68
C HIS A 102 -7.90 -2.34 -0.30
N ALA A 103 -9.00 -1.58 -0.24
CA ALA A 103 -10.29 -2.11 0.18
C ALA A 103 -10.85 -3.16 -0.80
N VAL A 104 -10.51 -3.04 -2.09
CA VAL A 104 -10.86 -4.05 -3.11
C VAL A 104 -9.99 -5.31 -2.98
N ILE A 105 -8.68 -5.16 -2.78
CA ILE A 105 -7.72 -6.27 -2.70
C ILE A 105 -7.88 -7.06 -1.38
N ASP A 106 -8.15 -6.39 -0.26
CA ASP A 106 -8.34 -7.01 1.07
C ASP A 106 -9.50 -8.03 1.11
N LYS A 107 -10.40 -8.03 0.11
CA LYS A 107 -11.53 -8.95 0.00
C LYS A 107 -11.24 -10.23 -0.80
N PHE A 108 -10.14 -10.27 -1.55
CA PHE A 108 -9.72 -11.48 -2.27
C PHE A 108 -8.90 -12.42 -1.37
N ASP A 109 -8.49 -11.97 -0.19
CA ASP A 109 -7.69 -12.72 0.77
C ASP A 109 -8.54 -13.06 2.01
N ASP A 110 -9.60 -13.84 1.80
CA ASP A 110 -10.43 -14.37 2.88
C ASP A 110 -9.67 -15.53 3.57
N ASN A 111 -8.85 -15.21 4.57
CA ASN A 111 -8.59 -16.10 5.72
C ASN A 111 -7.76 -15.44 6.84
N ARG A 112 -8.42 -15.31 8.01
CA ARG A 112 -7.88 -15.25 9.39
C ARG A 112 -7.04 -14.02 9.79
N TYR A 113 -7.49 -13.35 10.85
CA TYR A 113 -6.68 -12.49 11.70
C TYR A 113 -5.50 -13.30 12.30
N GLN A 114 -4.39 -13.34 11.58
CA GLN A 114 -3.11 -13.78 12.13
C GLN A 114 -2.47 -12.62 12.88
N THR A 115 -1.84 -12.92 14.00
CA THR A 115 -1.08 -11.93 14.77
C THR A 115 0.11 -11.42 13.93
N ALA A 116 0.59 -10.21 14.21
CA ALA A 116 1.73 -9.64 13.49
C ALA A 116 2.96 -10.57 13.50
N GLU A 117 3.14 -11.34 14.58
CA GLU A 117 4.24 -12.30 14.73
C GLU A 117 4.13 -13.51 13.79
N GLU A 118 2.91 -13.88 13.37
CA GLU A 118 2.67 -14.98 12.41
C GLU A 118 2.77 -14.52 10.95
N LYS A 119 2.55 -13.22 10.68
CA LYS A 119 2.58 -12.65 9.34
C LYS A 119 4.01 -12.44 8.84
N ILE A 120 4.53 -13.44 8.14
CA ILE A 120 5.84 -13.38 7.48
C ILE A 120 5.79 -12.38 6.32
N ILE A 121 6.62 -11.34 6.37
CA ILE A 121 6.84 -10.45 5.24
C ILE A 121 7.40 -11.25 4.04
N LYS A 122 6.66 -11.26 2.93
CA LYS A 122 7.09 -11.95 1.70
C LYS A 122 8.37 -11.34 1.15
N ASP A 123 9.20 -12.15 0.52
CA ASP A 123 10.46 -11.70 -0.07
C ASP A 123 10.25 -10.62 -1.14
N THR A 124 9.14 -10.68 -1.89
CA THR A 124 8.73 -9.60 -2.82
C THR A 124 8.64 -8.25 -2.11
N CYS A 125 8.07 -8.23 -0.90
CA CYS A 125 7.95 -7.00 -0.12
C CYS A 125 9.33 -6.48 0.29
N LEU A 126 10.20 -7.36 0.79
CA LEU A 126 11.56 -7.00 1.16
C LEU A 126 12.38 -6.49 -0.02
N THR A 127 12.23 -7.10 -1.20
CA THR A 127 12.86 -6.61 -2.44
C THR A 127 12.43 -5.18 -2.73
N CYS A 128 11.14 -4.85 -2.59
CA CYS A 128 10.67 -3.49 -2.82
C CYS A 128 11.10 -2.49 -1.73
N ILE A 129 11.23 -2.92 -0.48
CA ILE A 129 11.82 -2.10 0.58
C ILE A 129 13.30 -1.82 0.26
N HIS A 130 14.06 -2.84 -0.12
CA HIS A 130 15.46 -2.70 -0.55
C HIS A 130 15.58 -1.74 -1.74
N GLU A 131 14.76 -1.92 -2.77
CA GLU A 131 14.78 -1.08 -3.97
C GLU A 131 14.45 0.37 -3.64
N ALA A 132 13.44 0.62 -2.82
CA ALA A 132 13.08 1.97 -2.37
C ALA A 132 14.20 2.62 -1.56
N SER A 133 14.80 1.88 -0.62
CA SER A 133 15.90 2.37 0.21
C SER A 133 17.16 2.68 -0.63
N SER A 134 17.53 1.79 -1.55
CA SER A 134 18.71 1.94 -2.40
C SER A 134 18.56 3.00 -3.50
N LYS A 135 17.40 3.10 -4.15
CA LYS A 135 17.17 4.09 -5.22
C LYS A 135 16.98 5.51 -4.70
N CYS A 136 16.55 5.65 -3.45
CA CYS A 136 16.51 6.95 -2.75
C CYS A 136 17.83 7.28 -2.03
N SER A 137 18.92 6.56 -2.32
CA SER A 137 20.25 6.74 -1.74
C SER A 137 20.80 8.17 -1.80
N ASN A 138 20.54 8.87 -2.91
CA ASN A 138 20.99 10.26 -3.10
C ASN A 138 20.36 11.25 -2.10
N ILE A 139 19.31 10.84 -1.39
CA ILE A 139 18.62 11.63 -0.37
C ILE A 139 19.23 11.38 1.02
N PHE A 140 19.95 10.28 1.20
CA PHE A 140 20.61 9.95 2.45
C PHE A 140 22.02 10.56 2.46
N PRO A 141 22.39 11.33 3.50
CA PRO A 141 23.73 11.90 3.59
C PRO A 141 24.79 10.79 3.55
N LYS A 142 25.90 11.01 2.85
CA LYS A 142 27.02 10.04 2.79
C LYS A 142 27.62 9.68 4.17
N ASN A 143 27.34 10.49 5.20
CA ASN A 143 27.72 10.25 6.60
C ASN A 143 26.54 9.70 7.44
N SER A 144 25.54 9.07 6.83
CA SER A 144 24.42 8.51 7.55
C SER A 144 24.89 7.42 8.51
N LEU A 145 24.42 7.45 9.76
CA LEU A 145 24.56 6.34 10.71
C LEU A 145 23.74 5.09 10.30
N SER A 146 23.09 5.15 9.13
CA SER A 146 22.37 4.06 8.48
C SER A 146 23.27 3.39 7.46
N ARG A 147 23.21 2.05 7.39
CA ARG A 147 24.09 1.24 6.56
C ARG A 147 23.33 0.15 5.79
N GLY A 148 24.02 -0.52 4.88
CA GLY A 148 23.52 -1.64 4.10
C GLY A 148 22.41 -1.32 3.10
N PRO A 149 21.89 -2.35 2.40
CA PRO A 149 20.89 -2.22 1.34
C PRO A 149 19.56 -1.65 1.82
N PHE A 150 19.26 -1.77 3.11
CA PHE A 150 18.01 -1.32 3.72
C PHE A 150 18.16 0.00 4.50
N TYR A 151 19.32 0.66 4.48
CA TYR A 151 19.54 1.90 5.25
C TYR A 151 19.20 1.76 6.75
N ILE A 152 19.60 0.64 7.35
CA ILE A 152 19.33 0.30 8.75
C ILE A 152 20.30 1.08 9.64
N SER A 153 19.77 1.80 10.64
CA SER A 153 20.59 2.44 11.69
C SER A 153 20.82 1.49 12.86
N ARG A 154 21.86 1.76 13.67
CA ARG A 154 22.13 0.97 14.90
C ARG A 154 20.93 0.93 15.86
N GLU A 155 20.16 2.01 15.97
CA GLU A 155 18.93 2.03 16.78
C GLU A 155 17.84 1.12 16.19
N TYR A 156 17.66 1.15 14.86
CA TYR A 156 16.72 0.25 14.17
C TYR A 156 17.11 -1.21 14.42
N TRP A 157 18.39 -1.54 14.30
CA TRP A 157 18.92 -2.86 14.58
C TRP A 157 18.67 -3.30 16.03
N ILE A 158 18.99 -2.47 17.03
CA ILE A 158 18.71 -2.77 18.45
C ILE A 158 17.21 -3.01 18.68
N LYS A 159 16.36 -2.13 18.14
CA LYS A 159 14.90 -2.21 18.31
C LYS A 159 14.29 -3.44 17.65
N SER A 160 14.91 -3.97 16.60
CA SER A 160 14.47 -5.21 15.95
C SER A 160 14.57 -6.43 16.88
N GLY A 161 15.47 -6.40 17.87
CA GLY A 161 15.68 -7.53 18.78
C GLY A 161 16.46 -8.70 18.17
N ILE A 162 17.23 -8.47 17.10
CA ILE A 162 18.26 -9.42 16.66
C ILE A 162 19.33 -9.60 17.75
N ASN A 163 19.91 -10.80 17.81
CA ASN A 163 20.99 -11.12 18.75
C ASN A 163 22.14 -10.11 18.59
N GLN A 164 22.49 -9.44 19.68
CA GLN A 164 23.51 -8.39 19.72
C GLN A 164 24.94 -8.95 19.75
N GLU A 165 25.12 -10.27 19.85
CA GLU A 165 26.42 -10.93 19.65
C GLU A 165 26.90 -10.86 18.20
N ILE A 166 25.98 -10.64 17.26
CA ILE A 166 26.30 -10.39 15.86
C ILE A 166 26.73 -8.92 15.73
N ASP A 167 27.90 -8.68 15.17
CA ASP A 167 28.36 -7.32 14.88
C ASP A 167 27.41 -6.60 13.91
N PHE A 168 27.09 -5.34 14.20
CA PHE A 168 26.10 -4.56 13.46
C PHE A 168 26.54 -4.39 12.00
N GLU A 169 27.78 -3.97 11.79
CA GLU A 169 28.36 -3.73 10.46
C GLU A 169 28.37 -5.02 9.64
N SER A 170 28.86 -6.11 10.22
CA SER A 170 28.90 -7.44 9.57
C SER A 170 27.50 -7.96 9.20
N CYS A 171 26.49 -7.69 10.03
CA CYS A 171 25.10 -8.07 9.74
C CYS A 171 24.49 -7.22 8.62
N VAL A 172 24.67 -5.91 8.68
CA VAL A 172 23.88 -4.97 7.88
C VAL A 172 24.52 -4.70 6.51
N ASP A 173 25.86 -4.67 6.43
CA ASP A 173 26.57 -4.39 5.19
C ASP A 173 26.86 -5.65 4.37
N ASP A 174 27.33 -6.70 5.04
CA ASP A 174 27.94 -7.84 4.35
C ASP A 174 27.00 -9.05 4.22
N ASN A 175 25.88 -9.06 4.96
CA ASN A 175 24.96 -10.20 5.02
C ASN A 175 23.52 -9.78 4.72
N TYR A 176 23.11 -9.90 3.46
CA TYR A 176 21.75 -9.59 3.03
C TYR A 176 20.67 -10.34 3.83
N GLN A 177 20.91 -11.62 4.18
CA GLN A 177 19.95 -12.39 4.97
C GLN A 177 19.80 -11.79 6.38
N CYS A 178 20.90 -11.45 7.04
CA CYS A 178 20.88 -10.80 8.35
C CYS A 178 20.17 -9.45 8.27
N ALA A 179 20.56 -8.58 7.33
CA ALA A 179 19.92 -7.29 7.11
C ALA A 179 18.41 -7.42 6.83
N SER A 180 18.00 -8.40 6.01
CA SER A 180 16.59 -8.66 5.74
C SER A 180 15.82 -9.07 6.99
N GLU A 181 16.42 -9.89 7.85
CA GLU A 181 15.82 -10.36 9.10
C GLU A 181 15.67 -9.23 10.12
N VAL A 182 16.61 -8.28 10.15
CA VAL A 182 16.49 -7.05 10.95
C VAL A 182 15.24 -6.29 10.53
N VAL A 183 15.01 -6.13 9.22
CA VAL A 183 13.80 -5.46 8.69
C VAL A 183 12.56 -6.25 9.08
N ARG A 184 12.52 -7.58 8.84
CA ARG A 184 11.37 -8.43 9.18
C ARG A 184 10.95 -8.23 10.64
N LYS A 185 11.88 -8.44 11.57
CA LYS A 185 11.59 -8.33 13.01
C LYS A 185 11.20 -6.92 13.42
N TYR A 186 11.89 -5.91 12.90
CA TYR A 186 11.57 -4.53 13.24
C TYR A 186 10.16 -4.15 12.78
N VAL A 187 9.82 -4.38 11.50
CA VAL A 187 8.52 -3.94 10.97
C VAL A 187 7.38 -4.72 11.62
N VAL A 188 7.51 -6.02 11.82
CA VAL A 188 6.52 -6.83 12.55
C VAL A 188 6.28 -6.26 13.95
N LYS A 189 7.35 -6.03 14.71
CA LYS A 189 7.28 -5.54 16.10
C LYS A 189 6.70 -4.13 16.23
N HIS A 190 6.91 -3.27 15.22
CA HIS A 190 6.50 -1.86 15.28
C HIS A 190 5.27 -1.53 14.42
N THR A 191 4.66 -2.53 13.79
CA THR A 191 3.36 -2.35 13.13
C THR A 191 2.24 -2.60 14.14
N LYS A 192 1.12 -1.87 13.98
CA LYS A 192 -0.04 -1.99 14.88
C LYS A 192 -0.64 -3.39 14.82
N SER A 193 -1.30 -3.81 15.90
CA SER A 193 -1.96 -5.11 16.04
C SER A 193 -3.06 -5.40 15.00
N ASN A 194 -3.68 -4.36 14.45
CA ASN A 194 -4.76 -4.49 13.47
C ASN A 194 -4.17 -4.47 12.05
N LEU A 195 -3.52 -5.56 11.67
CA LEU A 195 -2.92 -5.71 10.34
C LEU A 195 -3.96 -6.14 9.31
N PRO A 196 -3.93 -5.56 8.09
CA PRO A 196 -4.77 -6.02 7.00
C PRO A 196 -4.39 -7.44 6.58
N ASN A 197 -5.32 -8.16 5.95
CA ASN A 197 -5.12 -9.55 5.56
C ASN A 197 -4.53 -9.72 4.17
N SER A 198 -4.64 -8.73 3.28
CA SER A 198 -3.95 -8.85 1.99
C SER A 198 -2.45 -8.69 2.13
N ASP A 199 -1.72 -9.50 1.35
CA ASP A 199 -0.26 -9.37 1.22
C ASP A 199 0.18 -7.95 0.83
N TYR A 200 -0.61 -7.29 -0.02
CA TYR A 200 -0.32 -5.94 -0.50
C TYR A 200 -0.44 -4.93 0.64
N ALA A 201 -1.60 -4.87 1.29
CA ALA A 201 -1.84 -3.90 2.34
C ALA A 201 -0.92 -4.17 3.54
N LEU A 202 -0.62 -5.43 3.83
CA LEU A 202 0.36 -5.81 4.85
C LEU A 202 1.76 -5.31 4.50
N CYS A 203 2.22 -5.60 3.28
CA CYS A 203 3.51 -5.11 2.81
C CYS A 203 3.58 -3.58 2.83
N TYR A 204 2.50 -2.91 2.43
CA TYR A 204 2.39 -1.46 2.47
C TYR A 204 2.53 -0.91 3.89
N GLU A 205 1.88 -1.52 4.89
CA GLU A 205 2.06 -1.14 6.29
C GLU A 205 3.49 -1.37 6.79
N PHE A 206 4.14 -2.48 6.38
CA PHE A 206 5.54 -2.73 6.71
C PHE A 206 6.50 -1.73 6.04
N GLY A 207 6.28 -1.44 4.76
CA GLY A 207 7.00 -0.42 4.01
C GLY A 207 6.86 0.95 4.68
N LYS A 208 5.67 1.26 5.24
CA LYS A 208 5.45 2.50 5.99
C LYS A 208 6.28 2.59 7.25
N VAL A 209 6.28 1.51 8.04
CA VAL A 209 7.04 1.44 9.29
C VAL A 209 8.53 1.55 9.02
N HIS A 210 9.04 0.84 8.01
CA HIS A 210 10.43 0.95 7.59
C HIS A 210 10.78 2.37 7.12
N GLY A 211 10.03 2.90 6.14
CA GLY A 211 10.28 4.23 5.57
C GLY A 211 10.27 5.32 6.64
N ARG A 212 9.32 5.31 7.58
CA ARG A 212 9.29 6.27 8.71
C ARG A 212 10.53 6.16 9.59
N ALA A 213 10.95 4.95 9.92
CA ALA A 213 12.09 4.73 10.80
C ALA A 213 13.41 5.20 10.15
N VAL A 214 13.55 5.01 8.84
CA VAL A 214 14.72 5.46 8.07
C VAL A 214 14.67 6.97 7.85
N ILE A 215 13.55 7.52 7.36
CA ILE A 215 13.44 8.94 6.97
C ILE A 215 13.48 9.88 8.17
N ASN A 216 12.82 9.55 9.29
CA ASN A 216 12.75 10.44 10.45
C ASN A 216 14.12 10.71 11.11
N LYS A 217 15.14 9.89 10.79
CA LYS A 217 16.51 10.08 11.26
C LYS A 217 17.24 11.19 10.51
N PHE A 218 16.78 11.58 9.33
CA PHE A 218 17.44 12.56 8.50
C PHE A 218 16.74 13.91 8.63
N ASN A 219 17.50 14.92 9.05
CA ASN A 219 17.01 16.30 9.19
C ASN A 219 16.92 17.01 7.82
N VAL A 220 16.59 16.25 6.77
CA VAL A 220 16.34 16.74 5.40
C VAL A 220 14.86 17.02 5.22
N ASN A 221 14.49 17.65 4.11
CA ASN A 221 13.10 17.91 3.74
C ASN A 221 12.27 16.61 3.75
N ARG A 222 11.64 16.32 4.91
CA ARG A 222 10.96 15.04 5.19
C ARG A 222 9.95 14.68 4.12
N TYR A 223 9.34 15.69 3.50
CA TYR A 223 8.35 15.51 2.46
C TYR A 223 8.96 14.87 1.19
N HIS A 224 10.13 15.34 0.75
CA HIS A 224 10.77 14.84 -0.46
C HIS A 224 11.34 13.42 -0.28
N SER A 225 11.96 13.15 0.87
CA SER A 225 12.49 11.82 1.20
C SER A 225 11.38 10.77 1.34
N PHE A 226 10.26 11.17 1.94
CA PHE A 226 9.08 10.33 2.02
C PHE A 226 8.49 10.08 0.64
N TYR A 227 8.31 11.11 -0.18
CA TYR A 227 7.76 10.92 -1.52
C TYR A 227 8.60 9.95 -2.37
N CYS A 228 9.93 10.13 -2.43
CA CYS A 228 10.82 9.22 -3.17
C CYS A 228 10.67 7.77 -2.71
N TYR A 229 10.79 7.53 -1.40
CA TYR A 229 10.75 6.17 -0.86
C TYR A 229 9.43 5.48 -1.19
N TYR A 230 8.31 6.15 -0.95
CA TYR A 230 6.99 5.54 -1.17
C TYR A 230 6.65 5.36 -2.63
N GLU A 231 7.04 6.30 -3.48
CA GLU A 231 6.87 6.17 -4.93
C GLU A 231 7.64 4.95 -5.45
N MET A 232 8.93 4.84 -5.11
CA MET A 232 9.76 3.69 -5.52
C MET A 232 9.21 2.37 -4.97
N PHE A 233 8.84 2.33 -3.70
CA PHE A 233 8.28 1.16 -3.05
C PHE A 233 6.97 0.71 -3.72
N ASN A 234 6.02 1.64 -3.92
CA ASN A 234 4.71 1.32 -4.50
C ASN A 234 4.87 0.88 -5.97
N ASN A 235 5.72 1.56 -6.74
CA ASN A 235 5.97 1.20 -8.14
C ASN A 235 6.56 -0.22 -8.25
N CYS A 236 7.56 -0.55 -7.41
CA CYS A 236 8.12 -1.90 -7.35
C CYS A 236 7.04 -2.94 -7.02
N TYR A 237 6.25 -2.71 -5.98
CA TYR A 237 5.31 -3.73 -5.53
C TYR A 237 4.15 -3.92 -6.51
N ILE A 238 3.62 -2.83 -7.08
CA ILE A 238 2.60 -2.90 -8.14
C ILE A 238 3.13 -3.69 -9.35
N GLN A 239 4.40 -3.49 -9.73
CA GLN A 239 4.98 -4.25 -10.83
C GLN A 239 5.10 -5.74 -10.47
N ALA A 240 5.55 -6.07 -9.27
CA ALA A 240 5.63 -7.46 -8.83
C ALA A 240 4.26 -8.17 -8.79
N LEU A 241 3.20 -7.44 -8.43
CA LEU A 241 1.82 -7.95 -8.51
C LEU A 241 1.39 -8.21 -9.95
N LYS A 242 1.68 -7.27 -10.87
CA LYS A 242 1.38 -7.46 -12.31
C LYS A 242 2.07 -8.70 -12.86
N ASP A 243 3.37 -8.86 -12.58
CA ASP A 243 4.16 -10.00 -13.03
C ASP A 243 3.60 -11.33 -12.48
N THR A 244 3.13 -11.31 -11.24
CA THR A 244 2.50 -12.48 -10.60
C THR A 244 1.18 -12.84 -11.29
N LEU A 245 0.33 -11.85 -11.56
CA LEU A 245 -0.95 -12.04 -12.25
C LEU A 245 -0.75 -12.54 -13.69
N GLU A 246 0.26 -12.03 -14.40
CA GLU A 246 0.59 -12.51 -15.75
C GLU A 246 1.03 -13.97 -15.73
N LYS A 247 1.90 -14.37 -14.80
CA LYS A 247 2.32 -15.78 -14.64
C LYS A 247 1.14 -16.70 -14.37
N MET A 248 0.19 -16.28 -13.53
CA MET A 248 -1.04 -17.04 -13.28
C MET A 248 -1.89 -17.19 -14.55
N ARG A 249 -2.02 -16.15 -15.37
CA ARG A 249 -2.75 -16.20 -16.65
C ARG A 249 -2.13 -17.16 -17.65
N PHE A 250 -0.80 -17.22 -17.73
CA PHE A 250 -0.11 -18.15 -18.64
C PHE A 250 -0.28 -19.61 -18.20
N ASN A 251 -0.29 -19.88 -16.90
CA ASN A 251 -0.47 -21.22 -16.36
C ASN A 251 -1.92 -21.72 -16.43
N ALA A 252 -2.90 -20.82 -16.57
CA ALA A 252 -4.31 -21.16 -16.69
C ALA A 252 -4.77 -21.49 -18.13
N ARG A 253 -3.89 -21.41 -19.15
CA ARG A 253 -4.26 -21.83 -20.51
C ARG A 253 -4.39 -23.35 -20.55
N PRO A 254 -5.51 -23.92 -21.02
CA PRO A 254 -5.63 -25.35 -21.21
C PRO A 254 -4.54 -25.82 -22.16
N ARG A 255 -3.79 -26.85 -21.77
CA ARG A 255 -2.96 -27.60 -22.71
C ARG A 255 -3.91 -28.38 -23.61
N TRP A 256 -4.31 -27.77 -24.72
CA TRP A 256 -4.90 -28.49 -25.83
C TRP A 256 -3.77 -29.29 -26.47
N GLY A 257 -3.68 -30.57 -26.08
CA GLY A 257 -2.96 -31.62 -26.80
C GLY A 257 -3.95 -32.46 -27.59
#